data_AF-A0A847VGH6-F1
#
_entry.id   AF-A0A847VGH6-F1
#
_cell.length_a   1.000
_cell.length_b   1.000
_cell.length_c   1.000
_cell.angle_alpha   90.00
_cell.angle_beta   90.00
_cell.angle_gamma   90.00
#
_symmetry.space_group_name_H-M   'P 1'
#
loop_
_entity.id
_entity.type
_entity.pdbx_description
1 polymer ?
#
loop_
_entity_poly.entity_id
_entity_poly.type
_entity_poly.pdbx_seq_one_letter_code
_entity_poly.pdbx_strand_id
1 'polypeptide(L)'
;MSFVWPALLWALLLLPLLVVLYFWLLRRRRRSTVRLASLAVAKAALGKGPGWRRHLPPLLLLLAFASLLFALARPTATITLPLAERTIILAMDVSGSMRAEDVKPTRLAASQEAAKTFVHALPREAKV
;
A
#
# COMPACT_ATOMS: atom_id res chain seq x y z
N MET A 1 3.73 7.75 -4.52
CA MET A 1 3.41 7.01 -3.27
C MET A 1 2.90 8.01 -2.26
N SER A 2 1.79 7.68 -1.60
CA SER A 2 1.13 8.53 -0.60
C SER A 2 0.89 7.72 0.68
N PHE A 3 0.72 8.40 1.80
CA PHE A 3 0.25 7.77 3.04
C PHE A 3 -1.17 8.22 3.28
N VAL A 4 -2.05 7.27 3.62
CA VAL A 4 -3.44 7.62 3.96
C VAL A 4 -3.49 8.36 5.31
N TRP A 5 -2.59 8.01 6.24
CA TRP A 5 -2.55 8.57 7.59
C TRP A 5 -1.14 9.10 7.91
N PRO A 6 -0.69 10.21 7.29
CA PRO A 6 0.68 10.69 7.43
C PRO A 6 1.03 11.09 8.88
N ALA A 7 0.05 11.53 9.67
CA ALA A 7 0.25 11.88 11.08
C ALA A 7 0.72 10.68 11.93
N LEU A 8 0.41 9.43 11.55
CA LEU A 8 0.84 8.25 12.28
C LEU A 8 2.34 7.97 12.13
N LEU A 9 3.03 8.61 11.18
CA LEU A 9 4.48 8.54 11.08
C LEU A 9 5.17 9.13 12.31
N TRP A 10 4.53 10.07 13.02
CA TRP A 10 5.05 10.57 14.30
C TRP A 10 5.16 9.47 15.37
N ALA A 11 4.38 8.40 15.27
CA ALA A 11 4.50 7.26 16.16
C ALA A 11 5.87 6.55 16.03
N LEU A 12 6.61 6.72 14.94
CA LEU A 12 7.99 6.21 14.84
C LEU A 12 8.93 6.81 15.89
N LEU A 13 8.60 7.97 16.47
CA LEU A 13 9.33 8.54 17.61
C LEU A 13 9.28 7.64 18.87
N LEU A 14 8.38 6.66 18.93
CA LEU A 14 8.41 5.63 19.97
C LEU A 14 9.62 4.69 19.85
N LEU A 15 10.19 4.51 18.65
CA LEU A 15 11.37 3.66 18.45
C LEU A 15 12.61 4.18 19.21
N PRO A 16 13.06 5.45 19.09
CA PRO A 16 14.18 5.94 19.88
C PRO A 16 13.88 5.89 21.38
N LEU A 17 12.64 6.09 21.79
CA LEU A 17 12.24 5.93 23.20
C LEU A 17 12.45 4.49 23.69
N LEU A 18 12.05 3.49 22.89
CA LEU A 18 12.29 2.06 23.20
C LEU A 18 13.79 1.72 23.27
N VAL A 19 14.62 2.31 22.41
CA VAL A 19 16.09 2.13 22.45
C VAL A 19 16.66 2.70 23.75
N VAL A 20 16.29 3.93 24.11
CA VAL A 20 16.74 4.56 25.36
C VAL A 20 16.28 3.74 26.57
N LEU A 21 15.03 3.30 26.57
CA LEU A 21 14.47 2.45 27.62
C LEU A 21 15.25 1.13 27.74
N TYR A 22 15.57 0.48 26.61
CA TYR A 22 16.38 -0.73 26.59
C TYR A 22 17.75 -0.53 27.24
N PHE A 23 18.48 0.53 26.86
CA PHE A 23 19.77 0.84 27.47
C PHE A 23 19.65 1.20 28.96
N TRP A 24 18.60 1.92 29.35
CA TRP A 24 18.32 2.23 30.75
C TRP A 24 18.07 0.97 31.58
N LEU A 25 17.24 0.03 31.10
CA LEU A 25 17.02 -1.27 31.75
C LEU A 25 18.32 -2.07 31.85
N LEU A 26 19.13 -2.09 30.78
CA LEU A 26 20.40 -2.81 30.76
C LEU A 26 21.39 -2.23 31.79
N ARG A 27 21.44 -0.90 31.91
CA ARG A 27 22.27 -0.20 32.90
C ARG A 27 21.78 -0.42 34.33
N ARG A 28 20.45 -0.42 34.56
CA ARG A 28 19.83 -0.70 35.86
C ARG A 28 20.10 -2.14 36.32
N ARG A 29 19.92 -3.13 35.43
CA ARG A 29 20.18 -4.55 35.73
C ARG A 29 21.64 -4.80 36.13
N ARG A 30 22.60 -4.12 35.50
CA ARG A 30 24.02 -4.19 35.88
C ARG A 30 24.31 -3.62 37.28
N ARG A 31 23.58 -2.59 37.72
CA ARG A 31 23.75 -2.01 39.07
C ARG A 31 23.19 -2.92 40.17
N SER A 32 22.11 -3.65 39.89
CA SER A 32 21.49 -4.58 40.85
C SER A 32 22.27 -5.90 41.01
N THR A 33 23.04 -6.32 40.00
CA THR A 33 23.80 -7.58 40.06
C THR A 33 25.05 -7.50 40.92
N VAL A 34 25.68 -6.32 41.06
CA VAL A 34 26.93 -6.11 41.81
C VAL A 34 26.82 -6.44 43.31
N ARG A 35 25.60 -6.63 43.85
CA ARG A 35 25.37 -6.94 45.26
C ARG A 35 25.34 -8.45 45.61
N LEU A 36 25.40 -9.37 44.65
CA LEU A 36 25.57 -10.80 44.98
C LEU A 36 27.07 -11.15 45.03
N ALA A 37 27.56 -11.42 46.24
CA ALA A 37 28.95 -11.79 46.58
C ALA A 37 29.50 -13.06 45.89
N SER A 38 28.80 -13.65 44.91
CA SER A 38 29.19 -14.87 44.18
C SER A 38 29.49 -14.64 42.68
N LEU A 39 29.49 -13.38 42.22
CA LEU A 39 29.70 -13.05 40.81
C LEU A 39 31.10 -13.41 40.28
N ALA A 40 32.14 -13.43 41.13
CA ALA A 40 33.49 -13.81 40.72
C ALA A 40 33.58 -15.31 40.38
N VAL A 41 32.93 -16.16 41.17
CA VAL A 41 32.88 -17.62 40.96
C VAL A 41 31.97 -17.97 39.77
N ALA A 42 30.84 -17.28 39.62
CA ALA A 42 29.96 -17.46 38.47
C ALA A 42 30.58 -16.95 37.14
N LYS A 43 31.33 -15.85 37.15
CA LYS A 43 32.07 -15.35 35.98
C LYS A 43 33.23 -16.26 35.57
N ALA A 44 33.86 -16.95 36.51
CA ALA A 44 34.93 -17.90 36.21
C ALA A 44 34.38 -19.18 35.54
N ALA A 45 33.14 -19.57 35.85
CA ALA A 45 32.48 -20.74 35.27
C ALA A 45 31.74 -20.45 33.95
N LEU A 46 31.26 -19.22 33.75
CA LEU A 46 30.61 -18.78 32.51
C LEU A 46 31.69 -18.25 31.55
N GLY A 47 32.08 -19.06 30.55
CA GLY A 47 32.96 -18.63 29.44
C GLY A 47 32.44 -17.38 28.70
N LYS A 48 33.10 -16.96 27.60
CA LYS A 48 32.76 -15.72 26.83
C LYS A 48 31.24 -15.56 26.70
N GLY A 49 30.66 -14.69 27.53
CA GLY A 49 29.21 -14.51 27.60
C GLY A 49 28.62 -14.09 26.25
N PRO A 50 27.29 -14.12 26.08
CA PRO A 50 26.61 -14.02 24.78
C PRO A 50 26.82 -12.72 23.97
N GLY A 51 27.73 -11.83 24.37
CA GLY A 51 28.31 -10.79 23.50
C GLY A 51 27.28 -9.98 22.71
N TRP A 52 27.46 -9.93 21.39
CA TRP A 52 26.53 -9.29 20.45
C TRP A 52 25.20 -10.03 20.31
N ARG A 53 25.19 -11.37 20.45
CA ARG A 53 23.98 -12.20 20.28
C ARG A 53 22.90 -11.87 21.30
N ARG A 54 23.26 -11.30 22.46
CA ARG A 54 22.29 -10.81 23.46
C ARG A 54 21.42 -9.64 22.95
N HIS A 55 21.88 -8.93 21.92
CA HIS A 55 21.17 -7.80 21.32
C HIS A 55 20.32 -8.22 20.12
N LEU A 56 20.44 -9.46 19.65
CA LEU A 56 19.72 -9.94 18.48
C LEU A 56 18.19 -10.00 18.71
N PRO A 57 17.66 -10.60 19.81
CA PRO A 57 16.22 -10.57 20.07
C PRO A 57 15.60 -9.16 20.18
N PRO A 58 16.17 -8.20 20.96
CA PRO A 58 15.60 -6.86 21.04
C PRO A 58 15.74 -6.07 19.73
N LEU A 59 16.77 -6.33 18.93
CA LEU A 59 16.91 -5.70 17.60
C LEU A 59 15.83 -6.20 16.63
N LEU A 60 15.55 -7.51 16.62
CA LEU A 60 14.45 -8.08 15.84
C LEU A 60 13.09 -7.53 16.28
N LEU A 61 12.86 -7.42 17.60
CA LEU A 61 11.64 -6.83 18.13
C LEU A 61 11.49 -5.36 17.70
N LEU A 62 12.58 -4.59 17.72
CA LEU A 62 12.58 -3.20 17.28
C LEU A 62 12.26 -3.06 15.79
N LEU A 63 12.82 -3.92 14.95
CA LEU A 63 12.48 -3.98 13.52
C LEU A 63 11.02 -4.36 13.31
N ALA A 64 10.49 -5.31 14.08
CA ALA A 64 9.07 -5.67 14.03
C ALA A 64 8.18 -4.47 14.37
N PHE A 65 8.46 -3.75 15.47
CA PHE A 65 7.73 -2.53 15.80
C PHE A 65 7.88 -1.44 14.75
N ALA A 66 9.07 -1.25 14.18
CA ALA A 66 9.28 -0.27 13.12
C ALA A 66 8.43 -0.59 11.88
N SER A 67 8.39 -1.86 11.47
CA SER A 67 7.57 -2.32 10.35
C SER A 67 6.07 -2.16 10.63
N LEU A 68 5.63 -2.45 11.86
CA LEU A 68 4.25 -2.28 12.29
C LEU A 68 3.82 -0.81 12.26
N LEU A 69 4.61 0.08 12.85
CA LEU A 69 4.31 1.52 12.91
C LEU A 69 4.33 2.16 11.52
N PHE A 70 5.26 1.73 10.65
CA PHE A 70 5.30 2.19 9.26
C PHE A 70 4.09 1.69 8.46
N ALA A 71 3.71 0.42 8.61
CA ALA A 71 2.52 -0.14 7.96
C ALA A 71 1.23 0.53 8.43
N LEU A 72 1.18 1.00 9.68
CA LEU A 72 0.04 1.72 10.24
C LEU A 72 -0.24 3.06 9.54
N ALA A 73 0.80 3.74 9.04
CA ALA A 73 0.65 4.94 8.21
C ALA A 73 0.02 4.64 6.83
N ARG A 74 -0.13 3.35 6.50
CA ARG A 74 -0.82 2.80 5.32
C ARG A 74 -0.25 3.37 4.02
N PRO A 75 1.00 3.01 3.66
CA PRO A 75 1.63 3.42 2.42
C PRO A 75 0.83 2.88 1.23
N THR A 76 0.45 3.77 0.31
CA THR A 76 -0.27 3.42 -0.92
C THR A 76 0.51 3.86 -2.14
N ALA A 77 0.49 2.99 -3.15
CA ALA A 77 0.97 3.31 -4.49
C ALA A 77 -0.24 3.33 -5.43
N THR A 78 -0.56 4.51 -5.94
CA THR A 78 -1.53 4.65 -7.03
C THR A 78 -0.82 4.22 -8.32
N ILE A 79 -1.21 3.06 -8.84
CA ILE A 79 -0.77 2.62 -10.17
C ILE A 79 -1.87 3.04 -11.14
N THR A 80 -1.56 3.98 -12.01
CA THR A 80 -2.44 4.33 -13.13
C THR A 80 -2.32 3.22 -14.17
N LEU A 81 -3.25 2.27 -14.13
CA LEU A 81 -3.40 1.34 -15.25
C LEU A 81 -4.04 2.13 -16.41
N PRO A 82 -3.47 2.07 -17.62
CA PRO A 82 -4.12 2.60 -18.80
C PRO A 82 -5.30 1.68 -19.14
N LEU A 83 -6.43 1.80 -18.44
CA LEU A 83 -7.71 1.32 -18.95
C LEU A 83 -8.10 2.26 -20.08
N ALA A 84 -7.68 1.94 -21.30
CA ALA A 84 -8.15 2.59 -22.52
C ALA A 84 -9.55 2.08 -22.90
N GLU A 85 -10.47 1.93 -21.93
CA GLU A 85 -11.86 1.61 -22.24
C GLU A 85 -12.55 2.87 -22.77
N ARG A 86 -12.61 2.98 -24.09
CA ARG A 86 -13.39 4.02 -24.78
C ARG A 86 -14.81 3.49 -24.94
N THR A 87 -15.68 3.86 -24.00
CA THR A 87 -17.12 3.56 -24.07
C THR A 87 -17.80 4.60 -24.94
N ILE A 88 -18.46 4.17 -26.01
CA ILE A 88 -19.23 5.05 -26.90
C ILE A 88 -20.70 4.65 -26.81
N ILE A 89 -21.58 5.57 -26.42
CA ILE A 89 -23.01 5.32 -26.37
C ILE A 89 -23.65 5.91 -27.62
N LEU A 90 -24.28 5.07 -28.42
CA LEU A 90 -25.05 5.51 -29.58
C LEU A 90 -26.55 5.54 -29.24
N ALA A 91 -27.14 6.73 -29.27
CA ALA A 91 -28.57 6.92 -29.15
C ALA A 91 -29.15 7.29 -30.53
N MET A 92 -30.17 6.55 -30.98
CA MET A 92 -30.87 6.81 -32.23
C MET A 92 -32.29 7.28 -31.95
N ASP A 93 -32.71 8.38 -32.59
CA ASP A 93 -34.11 8.82 -32.53
C ASP A 93 -35.00 7.87 -33.34
N VAL A 94 -36.17 7.55 -32.80
CA VAL A 94 -37.21 6.70 -33.41
C VAL A 94 -38.54 7.44 -33.55
N SER A 95 -38.50 8.78 -33.46
CA SER A 95 -39.68 9.64 -33.65
C SER A 95 -40.32 9.47 -35.04
N GLY A 96 -41.58 9.87 -35.18
CA GLY A 96 -42.32 9.75 -36.45
C GLY A 96 -41.64 10.47 -37.62
N SER A 97 -40.86 11.52 -37.35
CA SER A 97 -40.08 12.25 -38.36
C SER A 97 -38.98 11.40 -39.01
N MET A 98 -38.52 10.35 -38.33
CA MET A 98 -37.47 9.44 -38.83
C MET A 98 -37.97 8.46 -39.90
N ARG A 99 -39.29 8.44 -40.16
CA ARG A 99 -39.90 7.69 -41.27
C ARG A 99 -39.89 8.44 -42.60
N ALA A 100 -39.41 9.69 -42.61
CA ALA A 100 -39.28 10.46 -43.84
C ALA A 100 -38.26 9.82 -44.80
N GLU A 101 -38.53 9.94 -46.11
CA GLU A 101 -37.75 9.33 -47.20
C GLU A 101 -36.91 10.35 -47.99
N ASP A 102 -36.75 11.56 -47.45
CA ASP A 102 -35.83 12.56 -48.00
C ASP A 102 -34.37 12.06 -48.00
N VAL A 103 -34.06 11.08 -47.14
CA VAL A 103 -32.90 10.19 -47.25
C VAL A 103 -33.41 8.77 -47.48
N LYS A 104 -33.09 8.19 -48.64
CA LYS A 104 -33.46 6.81 -48.98
C LYS A 104 -32.69 5.80 -48.10
N PRO A 105 -33.31 4.70 -47.66
CA PRO A 105 -34.73 4.35 -47.81
C PRO A 105 -35.64 5.13 -46.84
N THR A 106 -35.22 5.31 -45.59
CA THR A 106 -35.81 6.25 -44.63
C THR A 106 -34.69 6.84 -43.78
N ARG A 107 -34.90 8.00 -43.15
CA ARG A 107 -33.92 8.58 -42.20
C ARG A 107 -33.50 7.59 -41.12
N LEU A 108 -34.43 6.79 -40.59
CA LEU A 108 -34.15 5.76 -39.61
C LEU A 108 -33.23 4.68 -40.18
N ALA A 109 -33.55 4.14 -41.36
CA ALA A 109 -32.73 3.11 -41.99
C ALA A 109 -31.33 3.66 -42.34
N ALA A 110 -31.23 4.89 -42.83
CA ALA A 110 -29.96 5.56 -43.10
C ALA A 110 -29.13 5.74 -41.80
N SER A 111 -29.76 6.13 -40.69
CA SER A 111 -29.08 6.23 -39.39
C SER A 111 -28.57 4.90 -38.86
N GLN A 112 -29.30 3.80 -39.10
CA GLN A 112 -28.89 2.45 -38.70
C GLN A 112 -27.69 1.96 -39.53
N GLU A 113 -27.66 2.24 -40.83
CA GLU A 113 -26.51 1.89 -41.67
C GLU A 113 -25.27 2.73 -41.32
N ALA A 114 -25.45 4.03 -41.05
CA ALA A 114 -24.38 4.88 -40.55
C ALA A 114 -23.85 4.37 -39.19
N ALA A 115 -24.74 3.95 -38.29
CA ALA A 115 -24.40 3.36 -37.00
C ALA A 115 -23.56 2.09 -37.16
N LYS A 116 -23.97 1.15 -38.01
CA LYS A 116 -23.20 -0.07 -38.30
C LYS A 116 -21.82 0.25 -38.85
N THR A 117 -21.75 1.16 -39.82
CA THR A 117 -20.49 1.59 -40.43
C THR A 117 -19.54 2.20 -39.40
N PHE A 118 -20.09 3.03 -38.50
CA PHE A 118 -19.35 3.62 -37.39
C PHE A 118 -18.80 2.54 -36.44
N VAL A 119 -19.64 1.59 -36.01
CA VAL A 119 -19.23 0.48 -35.12
C VAL A 119 -18.14 -0.38 -35.76
N HIS A 120 -18.24 -0.67 -37.05
CA HIS A 120 -17.23 -1.46 -37.77
C HIS A 120 -15.90 -0.72 -37.96
N ALA A 121 -15.90 0.61 -37.97
CA ALA A 121 -14.69 1.43 -38.09
C ALA A 121 -13.94 1.62 -36.77
N LEU A 122 -14.54 1.23 -35.63
CA LEU A 122 -13.91 1.41 -34.33
C LEU A 122 -12.77 0.41 -34.08
N PRO A 123 -11.71 0.83 -33.35
CA PRO A 123 -10.66 -0.07 -32.92
C PRO A 123 -11.21 -1.13 -31.95
N ARG A 124 -10.60 -2.32 -31.93
CA ARG A 124 -11.05 -3.48 -31.12
C ARG A 124 -11.13 -3.23 -29.61
N GLU A 125 -10.51 -2.16 -29.13
CA GLU A 125 -10.48 -1.73 -27.74
C GLU A 125 -11.71 -0.90 -27.34
N ALA A 126 -12.48 -0.40 -28.32
CA ALA A 126 -13.69 0.36 -28.08
C ALA A 126 -14.86 -0.58 -27.75
N LYS A 127 -15.59 -0.24 -26.68
CA LYS A 127 -16.86 -0.88 -26.33
C LYS A 127 -17.99 0.07 -26.75
N VAL A 128 -18.96 -0.45 -27.50
CA VAL A 128 -20.16 0.27 -27.94
C VAL A 128 -21.39 -0.37 -27.31
#